data_AF-A0A0D0NC62-F1
#
_entry.id   AF-A0A0D0NC62-F1
#
_cell.length_a   1.000
_cell.length_b   1.000
_cell.length_c   1.000
_cell.angle_alpha   90.00
_cell.angle_beta   90.00
_cell.angle_gamma   90.00
#
_symmetry.space_group_name_H-M   'P 1'
#
loop_
_entity.id
_entity.type
_entity.pdbx_description
1 polymer ?
#
loop_
_entity_poly.entity_id
_entity_poly.type
_entity_poly.pdbx_seq_one_letter_code
_entity_poly.pdbx_strand_id
1 'polypeptide(L)'
;MSGAAVLATVLDALPAGLQTSGYAANGATDAHGKYAADVPVAQVNIQTPQGLGMMRVFVGTASPDAKCSTDDGCHRDKYGQQVRTTHVADNCIQNTVITVRHADSTAVTVQMATCLAWNGTANLPGVLPLTEEAAAELAANPAFHTMMTPAQGAAAAARFPALPPIN
;
A
#
# COMPACT_ATOMS: atom_id res chain seq x y z
N MET A 1 11.74 5.36 0.55
CA MET A 1 10.86 6.33 -0.14
C MET A 1 10.23 7.28 0.88
N SER A 2 9.51 8.34 0.47
CA SER A 2 8.63 9.11 1.37
C SER A 2 7.17 8.74 1.10
N GLY A 3 6.24 9.06 2.01
CA GLY A 3 4.80 8.78 1.79
C GLY A 3 4.26 9.44 0.51
N ALA A 4 4.69 10.66 0.21
CA ALA A 4 4.36 11.35 -1.04
C ALA A 4 4.88 10.61 -2.29
N ALA A 5 6.08 10.01 -2.21
CA ALA A 5 6.64 9.21 -3.29
C ALA A 5 5.88 7.89 -3.49
N VAL A 6 5.43 7.27 -2.38
CA VAL A 6 4.55 6.09 -2.45
C VAL A 6 3.25 6.47 -3.15
N LEU A 7 2.62 7.60 -2.78
CA LEU A 7 1.40 8.06 -3.42
C LEU A 7 1.61 8.34 -4.91
N ALA A 8 2.69 9.03 -5.29
CA ALA A 8 3.01 9.27 -6.70
C ALA A 8 3.09 7.95 -7.48
N THR A 9 3.83 6.97 -6.95
CA THR A 9 4.03 5.66 -7.58
C THR A 9 2.71 4.91 -7.72
N VAL A 10 1.85 4.96 -6.69
CA VAL A 10 0.50 4.38 -6.76
C VAL A 10 -0.30 5.01 -7.90
N LEU A 11 -0.39 6.34 -7.96
CA LEU A 11 -1.19 7.02 -8.98
C LEU A 11 -0.66 6.80 -10.40
N ASP A 12 0.66 6.67 -10.56
CA ASP A 12 1.28 6.42 -11.86
C ASP A 12 1.15 4.94 -12.30
N ALA A 13 0.94 4.01 -11.35
CA ALA A 13 0.81 2.58 -11.60
C ALA A 13 -0.64 2.10 -11.75
N LEU A 14 -1.62 2.86 -11.25
CA LEU A 14 -3.03 2.50 -11.36
C LEU A 14 -3.49 2.50 -12.83
N PRO A 15 -4.42 1.60 -13.21
CA PRO A 15 -5.02 1.62 -14.54
C PRO A 15 -5.59 3.00 -14.90
N ALA A 16 -5.37 3.41 -16.15
CA ALA A 16 -5.90 4.67 -16.66
C ALA A 16 -7.44 4.70 -16.58
N GLY A 17 -7.99 5.87 -16.27
CA GLY A 17 -9.44 6.09 -16.20
C GLY A 17 -10.09 5.77 -14.86
N LEU A 18 -9.35 5.28 -13.86
CA LEU A 18 -9.84 5.19 -12.49
C LEU A 18 -10.00 6.58 -11.88
N GLN A 19 -11.13 6.82 -11.19
CA GLN A 19 -11.32 8.03 -10.40
C GLN A 19 -10.78 7.80 -8.99
N THR A 20 -9.84 8.65 -8.59
CA THR A 20 -9.15 8.55 -7.31
C THR A 20 -9.33 9.80 -6.45
N SER A 21 -9.40 9.63 -5.12
CA SER A 21 -9.60 10.72 -4.16
C SER A 21 -9.07 10.35 -2.77
N GLY A 22 -9.29 11.20 -1.76
CA GLY A 22 -9.02 10.84 -0.36
C GLY A 22 -7.54 10.61 -0.03
N TYR A 23 -6.65 11.29 -0.76
CA TYR A 23 -5.20 11.11 -0.62
C TYR A 23 -4.71 11.55 0.75
N ALA A 24 -3.93 10.68 1.39
CA ALA A 24 -3.19 10.98 2.60
C ALA A 24 -1.88 10.17 2.59
N ALA A 25 -0.86 10.63 3.30
CA ALA A 25 0.38 9.86 3.42
C ALA A 25 1.16 10.22 4.68
N ASN A 26 1.88 9.24 5.24
CA ASN A 26 2.83 9.44 6.32
C ASN A 26 4.24 9.12 5.82
N GLY A 27 5.23 9.90 6.28
CA GLY A 27 6.65 9.62 6.05
C GLY A 27 7.19 8.62 7.07
N ALA A 28 8.41 8.13 6.84
CA ALA A 28 9.18 7.44 7.87
C ALA A 28 9.65 8.47 8.92
N THR A 29 9.48 8.19 10.21
CA THR A 29 10.08 8.95 11.32
C THR A 29 11.15 8.12 12.01
N ASP A 30 12.19 8.75 12.59
CA ASP A 30 13.36 8.08 13.21
C ASP A 30 13.07 7.39 14.57
N ALA A 31 11.80 7.14 14.92
CA ALA A 31 11.41 6.55 16.19
C ALA A 31 10.05 5.84 16.08
N HIS A 32 10.01 4.50 16.01
CA HIS A 32 9.40 3.59 16.99
C HIS A 32 9.38 2.12 16.51
N GLY A 33 9.63 1.20 17.44
CA GLY A 33 9.99 -0.19 17.15
C GLY A 33 8.94 -1.15 16.52
N LYS A 34 9.55 -2.19 15.95
CA LYS A 34 9.13 -3.55 15.56
C LYS A 34 8.08 -3.77 14.47
N TYR A 35 7.02 -2.99 14.25
CA TYR A 35 6.26 -2.96 12.97
C TYR A 35 5.36 -1.70 12.90
N ALA A 36 5.17 -1.16 11.68
CA ALA A 36 4.22 -0.13 11.26
C ALA A 36 4.49 1.38 11.52
N ALA A 37 5.39 1.81 12.41
CA ALA A 37 5.61 3.25 12.63
C ALA A 37 6.65 3.92 11.69
N ASP A 38 7.55 3.14 11.08
CA ASP A 38 8.74 3.68 10.38
C ASP A 38 8.73 3.45 8.86
N VAL A 39 7.58 3.06 8.28
CA VAL A 39 7.47 2.77 6.84
C VAL A 39 6.66 3.85 6.11
N PRO A 40 7.17 4.39 5.00
CA PRO A 40 6.41 5.27 4.12
C PRO A 40 5.09 4.62 3.70
N VAL A 41 4.00 5.36 3.86
CA VAL A 41 2.66 4.88 3.54
C VAL A 41 1.87 5.94 2.80
N ALA A 42 1.06 5.51 1.83
CA ALA A 42 0.08 6.33 1.16
C ALA A 42 -1.31 5.68 1.22
N GLN A 43 -2.34 6.51 1.33
CA GLN A 43 -3.74 6.13 1.21
C GLN A 43 -4.34 6.73 -0.05
N VAL A 44 -5.21 5.96 -0.70
CA VAL A 44 -6.02 6.44 -1.82
C VAL A 44 -7.39 5.75 -1.79
N ASN A 45 -8.42 6.52 -2.10
CA ASN A 45 -9.75 6.01 -2.39
C ASN A 45 -9.91 5.84 -3.90
N ILE A 46 -10.52 4.73 -4.32
CA ILE A 46 -10.79 4.41 -5.73
C ILE A 46 -12.29 4.22 -5.91
N GLN A 47 -12.88 4.96 -6.84
CA GLN A 47 -14.27 4.76 -7.25
C GLN A 47 -14.34 3.58 -8.21
N THR A 48 -15.07 2.55 -7.81
CA THR A 48 -15.41 1.38 -8.64
C THR A 48 -16.89 1.43 -9.05
N PRO A 49 -17.35 0.59 -10.01
CA PRO A 49 -18.77 0.43 -10.29
C PRO A 49 -19.60 -0.01 -9.08
N GLN A 50 -19.00 -0.72 -8.12
CA GLN A 50 -19.67 -1.26 -6.93
C GLN A 50 -19.69 -0.27 -5.76
N GLY A 51 -18.88 0.80 -5.81
CA GLY A 51 -18.79 1.79 -4.76
C GLY A 51 -17.37 2.34 -4.58
N LEU A 52 -17.21 3.19 -3.57
CA LEU A 52 -15.90 3.72 -3.18
C LEU A 52 -15.17 2.68 -2.32
N GLY A 53 -13.91 2.40 -2.66
CA GLY A 53 -13.00 1.60 -1.86
C GLY A 53 -11.81 2.42 -1.39
N MET A 54 -11.17 1.97 -0.32
CA MET A 54 -9.93 2.59 0.21
C MET A 54 -8.82 1.55 0.23
N MET A 55 -7.61 1.97 -0.17
CA MET A 55 -6.40 1.18 0.05
C MET A 55 -5.29 2.01 0.68
N ARG A 56 -4.43 1.33 1.44
CA ARG A 56 -3.17 1.84 1.97
C ARG A 56 -2.02 1.01 1.42
N VAL A 57 -0.99 1.69 0.92
CA VAL A 57 0.21 1.06 0.37
C VAL A 57 1.40 1.43 1.24
N PHE A 58 2.08 0.42 1.78
CA PHE A 58 3.25 0.54 2.62
C PHE A 58 4.48 0.04 1.87
N VAL A 59 5.59 0.76 1.97
CA VAL A 59 6.87 0.34 1.38
C VAL A 59 7.91 0.23 2.48
N GLY A 60 8.44 -0.97 2.70
CA GLY A 60 9.43 -1.24 3.72
C GLY A 60 10.47 -2.26 3.27
N THR A 61 11.28 -2.74 4.21
CA THR A 61 12.24 -3.81 3.96
C THR A 61 11.63 -5.14 4.37
N ALA A 62 11.72 -6.14 3.49
CA ALA A 62 11.33 -7.51 3.81
C ALA A 62 12.22 -8.07 4.93
N SER A 63 11.61 -8.68 5.95
CA SER A 63 12.38 -9.46 6.92
C SER A 63 13.02 -10.66 6.19
N PRO A 64 14.35 -10.85 6.27
CA PRO A 64 15.01 -11.97 5.61
C PRO A 64 14.57 -13.33 6.20
N ASP A 65 14.11 -13.33 7.46
CA ASP A 65 13.71 -14.52 8.21
C ASP A 65 12.22 -14.85 8.09
N ALA A 66 11.43 -14.00 7.43
CA ALA A 66 10.01 -14.26 7.22
C ALA A 66 9.85 -15.44 6.24
N LYS A 67 9.72 -16.65 6.80
CA LYS A 67 9.26 -17.82 6.06
C LYS A 67 7.83 -17.56 5.60
N CYS A 68 7.55 -17.92 4.35
CA CYS A 68 6.25 -17.73 3.73
C CYS A 68 6.01 -18.98 2.89
N SER A 69 5.18 -19.86 3.46
CA SER A 69 4.82 -21.18 2.92
C SER A 69 3.46 -21.11 2.23
N THR A 70 3.12 -22.11 1.41
CA THR A 70 1.80 -22.17 0.74
C THR A 70 0.64 -22.12 1.73
N ASP A 71 0.83 -22.69 2.93
CA ASP A 71 -0.16 -22.69 4.00
C ASP A 71 -0.40 -21.28 4.59
N ASP A 72 0.54 -20.34 4.37
CA ASP A 72 0.45 -18.94 4.79
C ASP A 72 -0.17 -18.02 3.71
N GLY A 73 -0.75 -18.60 2.65
CA GLY A 73 -1.29 -17.86 1.51
C GLY A 73 -0.22 -17.36 0.52
N CYS A 74 0.96 -17.99 0.54
CA CYS A 74 2.10 -17.57 -0.27
C CYS A 74 2.18 -18.29 -1.61
N HIS A 75 2.52 -17.55 -2.66
CA HIS A 75 2.83 -18.07 -3.98
C HIS A 75 3.94 -17.25 -4.66
N ARG A 76 4.36 -17.66 -5.85
CA ARG A 76 5.23 -16.84 -6.71
C ARG A 76 4.44 -16.27 -7.87
N ASP A 77 4.63 -14.99 -8.17
CA ASP A 77 4.06 -14.37 -9.36
C ASP A 77 4.81 -14.78 -10.64
N LYS A 78 4.36 -14.26 -11.78
CA LYS A 78 4.98 -14.47 -13.10
C LYS A 78 6.43 -13.96 -13.20
N TYR A 79 6.86 -13.11 -12.28
CA TYR A 79 8.21 -12.56 -12.18
C TYR A 79 9.07 -13.30 -11.15
N GLY A 80 8.53 -14.34 -10.52
CA GLY A 80 9.20 -15.11 -9.47
C GLY A 80 9.24 -14.42 -8.11
N GLN A 81 8.54 -13.29 -7.93
CA GLN A 81 8.45 -12.58 -6.65
C GLN A 81 7.55 -13.34 -5.70
N GLN A 82 7.86 -13.27 -4.41
CA GLN A 82 7.02 -13.89 -3.39
C GLN A 82 5.84 -12.97 -3.10
N VAL A 83 4.64 -13.50 -3.29
CA VAL A 83 3.36 -12.84 -2.99
C VAL A 83 2.71 -13.56 -1.83
N ARG A 84 2.22 -12.81 -0.85
CA ARG A 84 1.41 -13.33 0.25
C ARG A 84 0.07 -12.61 0.27
N THR A 85 -1.01 -13.36 0.25
CA THR A 85 -2.36 -12.84 0.46
C THR A 85 -2.86 -13.25 1.84
N THR A 86 -3.37 -12.29 2.60
CA THR A 86 -4.01 -12.52 3.91
C THR A 86 -5.40 -11.91 3.90
N HIS A 87 -6.40 -12.72 4.23
CA HIS A 87 -7.77 -12.28 4.47
C HIS A 87 -8.03 -12.12 5.96
N VAL A 88 -8.54 -10.96 6.37
CA VAL A 88 -8.88 -10.62 7.75
C VAL A 88 -10.36 -10.28 7.80
N ALA A 89 -11.19 -11.33 7.74
CA ALA A 89 -12.64 -11.20 7.52
C ALA A 89 -13.36 -10.32 8.55
N ASP A 90 -12.85 -10.24 9.78
CA ASP A 90 -13.38 -9.47 10.90
C ASP A 90 -12.84 -8.03 10.99
N ASN A 91 -11.94 -7.63 10.08
CA ASN A 91 -11.33 -6.30 10.09
C ASN A 91 -11.61 -5.55 8.78
N CYS A 92 -12.55 -4.60 8.81
CA CYS A 92 -12.90 -3.84 7.61
C CYS A 92 -11.79 -2.89 7.13
N ILE A 93 -10.83 -2.52 7.97
CA ILE A 93 -9.77 -1.54 7.65
C ILE A 93 -8.64 -2.19 6.85
N GLN A 94 -8.43 -3.49 7.06
CA GLN A 94 -7.38 -4.30 6.41
C GLN A 94 -7.95 -5.66 6.03
N ASN A 95 -9.12 -5.65 5.38
CA ASN A 95 -9.88 -6.85 5.08
C ASN A 95 -9.12 -7.83 4.20
N THR A 96 -8.37 -7.30 3.23
CA THR A 96 -7.47 -8.08 2.38
C THR A 96 -6.11 -7.39 2.34
N VAL A 97 -5.05 -8.14 2.62
CA VAL A 97 -3.68 -7.64 2.67
C VAL A 97 -2.83 -8.45 1.70
N ILE A 98 -2.19 -7.76 0.76
CA ILE A 98 -1.28 -8.37 -0.20
C ILE A 98 0.10 -7.82 0.03
N THR A 99 1.08 -8.70 0.26
CA THR A 99 2.49 -8.33 0.39
C THR A 99 3.29 -8.97 -0.72
N VAL A 100 4.05 -8.15 -1.46
CA VAL A 100 4.99 -8.62 -2.49
C VAL A 100 6.41 -8.28 -2.06
N ARG A 101 7.29 -9.29 -2.12
CA ARG A 101 8.72 -9.14 -1.86
C ARG A 101 9.47 -9.06 -3.18
N HIS A 102 10.13 -7.93 -3.39
CA HIS A 102 11.02 -7.68 -4.52
C HIS A 102 12.39 -8.34 -4.29
N ALA A 103 13.15 -8.49 -5.38
CA ALA A 103 14.49 -9.08 -5.34
C ALA A 103 15.52 -8.24 -4.57
N ASP A 104 15.33 -6.92 -4.50
CA ASP A 104 16.17 -5.97 -3.75
C ASP A 104 15.85 -5.93 -2.24
N SER A 105 15.01 -6.85 -1.75
CA SER A 105 14.47 -6.89 -0.40
C SER A 105 13.48 -5.77 -0.05
N THR A 106 13.00 -4.99 -1.03
CA THR A 106 11.81 -4.16 -0.84
C THR A 106 10.59 -5.07 -0.60
N ALA A 107 9.78 -4.70 0.39
CA ALA A 107 8.47 -5.29 0.65
C ALA A 107 7.40 -4.21 0.44
N VAL A 108 6.46 -4.49 -0.45
CA VAL A 108 5.31 -3.64 -0.72
C VAL A 108 4.07 -4.32 -0.17
N THR A 109 3.35 -3.65 0.72
CA THR A 109 2.11 -4.17 1.30
C THR A 109 0.94 -3.28 0.91
N VAL A 110 -0.04 -3.87 0.23
CA VAL A 110 -1.31 -3.24 -0.14
C VAL A 110 -2.39 -3.76 0.80
N GLN A 111 -2.90 -2.88 1.66
CA GLN A 111 -4.04 -3.14 2.51
C GLN A 111 -5.29 -2.58 1.83
N MET A 112 -6.26 -3.44 1.55
CA MET A 112 -7.56 -3.08 1.00
C MET A 112 -8.61 -3.13 2.08
N ALA A 113 -9.36 -2.03 2.20
CA ALA A 113 -10.39 -1.86 3.19
C ALA A 113 -11.78 -2.02 2.58
N THR A 114 -12.68 -2.64 3.34
CA THR A 114 -14.12 -2.64 3.09
C THR A 114 -14.83 -1.54 3.89
N CYS A 115 -14.08 -0.59 4.45
CA CYS A 115 -14.60 0.62 5.09
C CYS A 115 -13.70 1.86 4.86
N LEU A 116 -14.30 3.04 4.75
CA LEU A 116 -13.66 4.23 4.15
C LEU A 116 -12.89 5.16 5.11
N ALA A 117 -13.08 5.02 6.41
CA ALA A 117 -12.37 5.80 7.43
C ALA A 117 -12.34 5.06 8.76
N TRP A 118 -11.24 5.17 9.52
CA TRP A 118 -11.18 4.77 10.93
C TRP A 118 -11.22 6.03 11.79
N ASN A 119 -12.35 6.31 12.44
CA ASN A 119 -12.48 7.39 13.43
C ASN A 119 -12.66 6.85 14.86
N GLY A 120 -12.37 5.56 15.06
CA GLY A 120 -12.56 4.85 16.34
C GLY A 120 -14.01 4.61 16.76
N THR A 121 -15.03 5.04 15.98
CA THR A 121 -16.45 4.95 16.38
C THR A 121 -17.40 4.47 15.28
N ALA A 122 -17.19 4.81 14.01
CA ALA A 122 -18.00 4.40 12.87
C ALA A 122 -17.20 4.45 11.56
N ASN A 123 -17.14 3.33 10.86
CA ASN A 123 -16.50 3.24 9.56
C ASN A 123 -17.59 3.12 8.48
N LEU A 124 -17.65 4.07 7.55
CA LEU A 124 -18.60 3.97 6.43
C LEU A 124 -18.31 2.70 5.61
N PRO A 125 -19.35 1.99 5.13
CA PRO A 125 -19.15 0.83 4.28
C PRO A 125 -18.41 1.24 3.01
N GLY A 126 -17.49 0.38 2.58
CA GLY A 126 -16.77 0.49 1.32
C GLY A 126 -16.74 -0.84 0.60
N VAL A 127 -16.08 -0.85 -0.55
CA VAL A 127 -15.81 -2.06 -1.34
C VAL A 127 -14.31 -2.25 -1.50
N LEU A 128 -13.89 -3.44 -1.92
CA LEU A 128 -12.48 -3.62 -2.29
C LEU A 128 -12.17 -2.71 -3.50
N PRO A 129 -11.12 -1.87 -3.42
CA PRO A 129 -10.79 -0.92 -4.48
C PRO A 129 -10.15 -1.58 -5.71
N LEU A 130 -9.58 -2.78 -5.55
CA LEU A 130 -8.91 -3.58 -6.58
C LEU A 130 -9.25 -5.07 -6.38
N THR A 131 -9.04 -5.89 -7.42
CA THR A 131 -8.94 -7.34 -7.24
C THR A 131 -7.60 -7.70 -6.59
N GLU A 132 -7.48 -8.92 -6.07
CA GLU A 132 -6.23 -9.39 -5.49
C GLU A 132 -5.10 -9.43 -6.52
N GLU A 133 -5.38 -9.86 -7.74
CA GLU A 133 -4.42 -9.89 -8.82
C GLU A 133 -3.94 -8.48 -9.18
N ALA A 134 -4.85 -7.51 -9.28
CA ALA A 134 -4.49 -6.12 -9.57
C ALA A 134 -3.69 -5.47 -8.43
N ALA A 135 -4.02 -5.79 -7.18
CA ALA A 135 -3.25 -5.33 -6.03
C ALA A 135 -1.86 -5.99 -5.94
N ALA A 136 -1.74 -7.27 -6.33
CA ALA A 136 -0.45 -7.95 -6.47
C ALA A 136 0.39 -7.36 -7.61
N GLU A 137 -0.21 -7.06 -8.77
CA GLU A 137 0.48 -6.40 -9.88
C GLU A 137 0.95 -4.99 -9.54
N LEU A 138 0.13 -4.21 -8.80
CA LEU A 138 0.54 -2.93 -8.25
C LEU A 138 1.74 -3.11 -7.31
N ALA A 139 1.64 -4.01 -6.34
CA ALA A 139 2.70 -4.25 -5.36
C ALA A 139 4.00 -4.79 -5.99
N ALA A 140 3.90 -5.50 -7.11
CA ALA A 140 5.02 -6.01 -7.90
C ALA A 140 5.73 -4.92 -8.74
N ASN A 141 5.22 -3.68 -8.77
CA ASN A 141 5.80 -2.62 -9.58
C ASN A 141 7.21 -2.24 -9.07
N PRO A 142 8.27 -2.36 -9.88
CA PRO A 142 9.66 -2.08 -9.46
C PRO A 142 9.94 -0.59 -9.18
N ALA A 143 8.99 0.30 -9.49
CA ALA A 143 9.06 1.70 -9.06
C ALA A 143 8.91 1.86 -7.53
N PHE A 144 8.35 0.86 -6.84
CA PHE A 144 8.44 0.81 -5.39
C PHE A 144 9.82 0.30 -4.97
N HIS A 145 10.49 1.08 -4.14
CA HIS A 145 11.82 0.74 -3.63
C HIS A 145 12.07 1.42 -2.27
N THR A 146 12.96 0.89 -1.45
CA THR A 146 13.23 1.49 -0.13
C THR A 146 14.08 2.76 -0.20
N MET A 147 14.95 2.91 -1.21
CA MET A 147 15.96 3.98 -1.28
C MET A 147 15.60 5.08 -2.27
N MET A 148 15.64 6.35 -1.90
CA MET A 148 15.27 7.46 -2.80
C MET A 148 16.34 8.55 -2.82
N THR A 149 16.62 9.12 -4.00
CA THR A 149 17.50 10.28 -4.11
C THR A 149 16.83 11.55 -3.55
N PRO A 150 17.60 12.55 -3.09
CA PRO A 150 17.02 13.83 -2.63
C PRO A 150 16.12 14.51 -3.68
N ALA A 151 16.50 14.44 -4.95
CA ALA A 151 15.73 15.03 -6.05
C ALA A 151 14.37 14.35 -6.24
N GLN A 152 14.32 13.01 -6.17
CA GLN A 152 13.06 12.26 -6.21
C GLN A 152 12.17 12.62 -5.01
N GLY A 153 12.77 12.83 -3.83
CA GLY A 153 12.03 13.28 -2.64
C GLY A 153 11.42 14.68 -2.81
N ALA A 154 12.20 15.62 -3.31
CA ALA A 154 11.72 16.97 -3.59
C ALA A 154 10.62 16.99 -4.65
N ALA A 155 10.75 16.21 -5.72
CA ALA A 155 9.73 16.09 -6.78
C ALA A 155 8.41 15.52 -6.24
N ALA A 156 8.48 14.48 -5.40
CA ALA A 156 7.29 13.90 -4.77
C ALA A 156 6.60 14.89 -3.82
N ALA A 157 7.36 15.64 -3.02
CA ALA A 157 6.82 16.67 -2.14
C ALA A 157 6.18 17.83 -2.92
N ALA A 158 6.81 18.26 -4.02
CA ALA A 158 6.29 19.31 -4.89
C ALA A 158 4.98 18.90 -5.59
N ARG A 159 4.80 17.60 -5.90
CA ARG A 159 3.56 17.07 -6.50
C ARG A 159 2.38 17.12 -5.52
N PHE A 160 2.63 17.03 -4.21
CA PHE A 160 1.59 17.01 -3.18
C PHE A 160 1.93 17.96 -2.01
N PRO A 161 1.86 19.29 -2.21
CA PRO A 161 2.33 20.28 -1.23
C PRO A 161 1.48 20.37 0.05
N ALA A 162 0.26 19.82 0.05
CA ALA A 162 -0.69 19.88 1.16
C ALA A 162 -1.30 18.50 1.47
N LEU A 163 -0.48 17.45 1.44
CA LEU A 163 -0.93 16.08 1.70
C LEU A 163 -1.18 15.87 3.20
N PRO A 164 -2.41 15.55 3.64
CA PRO A 164 -2.68 15.29 5.05
C PRO A 164 -2.04 13.97 5.51
N PRO A 165 -1.76 13.82 6.81
CA PRO A 165 -1.35 12.55 7.37
C PRO A 165 -2.52 11.54 7.35
N ILE A 166 -2.17 10.25 7.39
CA ILE A 166 -3.12 9.16 7.60
C ILE A 166 -3.46 9.10 9.09
N ASN A 167 -4.77 9.15 9.40
CA ASN A 167 -5.32 8.97 10.75
C ASN A 167 -5.65 7.49 11.05
#